data_AF-A0A7U0THN4-F1
#
_entry.id   AF-A0A7U0THN4-F1
#
_cell.length_a   1.000
_cell.length_b   1.000
_cell.length_c   1.000
_cell.angle_alpha   90.00
_cell.angle_beta   90.00
_cell.angle_gamma   90.00
#
_symmetry.space_group_name_H-M   'P 1'
#
loop_
_entity.id
_entity.type
_entity.pdbx_description
1 polymer ?
#
loop_
_entity_poly.entity_id
_entity_poly.type
_entity_poly.pdbx_seq_one_letter_code
_entity_poly.pdbx_strand_id
1 'polypeptide(L)'
;WMMFPTPYFICLPKFMKIMVIMVVLLGGWLGFMISKVNFSDYSKMSYYYGFSYFMSSMWNLSYLSTFGVNYYVFSYGGKLSDLLDQGWSEYVGSQNLFTFLKGGTLFLEKIFLSNIKIFLTLFLIWICLVLIY
;
A
#
# COMPACT_ATOMS: atom_id res chain seq x y z
N TRP A 1 -5.99 -24.25 22.74
CA TRP A 1 -5.07 -24.63 23.83
C TRP A 1 -5.70 -24.44 25.22
N MET A 2 -7.04 -24.47 25.33
CA MET A 2 -7.71 -24.80 26.59
C MET A 2 -8.20 -26.24 26.47
N MET A 3 -7.66 -27.15 27.29
CA MET A 3 -8.25 -28.47 27.47
C MET A 3 -9.40 -28.33 28.46
N PHE A 4 -10.57 -28.84 28.08
CA PHE A 4 -11.71 -28.96 28.99
C PHE A 4 -11.42 -30.03 30.06
N PRO A 5 -11.94 -29.88 31.29
CA PRO A 5 -11.60 -30.73 32.44
C PRO A 5 -12.26 -32.12 32.46
N THR A 6 -13.02 -32.51 31.43
CA THR A 6 -13.70 -33.81 31.37
C THR A 6 -13.10 -34.69 30.26
N PRO A 7 -12.52 -35.87 30.57
CA PRO A 7 -12.05 -36.78 29.55
C PRO A 7 -13.25 -37.34 28.76
N TYR A 8 -13.34 -37.00 27.47
CA TYR A 8 -14.36 -37.56 26.58
C TYR A 8 -13.93 -38.95 26.10
N PHE A 9 -14.72 -39.99 26.37
CA PHE A 9 -14.47 -41.33 25.84
C PHE A 9 -14.98 -41.43 24.40
N ILE A 10 -14.08 -41.63 23.44
CA ILE A 10 -14.41 -41.72 22.02
C ILE A 10 -14.62 -43.19 21.64
N CYS A 11 -15.88 -43.64 21.58
CA CYS A 11 -16.28 -44.94 21.04
C CYS A 11 -16.32 -44.93 19.51
N LEU A 12 -15.17 -45.10 18.84
CA LEU A 12 -15.15 -45.29 17.39
C LEU A 12 -15.42 -46.75 17.03
N PRO A 13 -16.23 -47.03 15.99
CA PRO A 13 -16.33 -48.35 15.39
C PRO A 13 -14.94 -48.89 15.02
N LYS A 14 -14.73 -50.20 15.18
CA LYS A 14 -13.42 -50.85 14.96
C LYS A 14 -12.77 -50.48 13.61
N PHE A 15 -13.59 -50.29 12.58
CA PHE A 15 -13.15 -49.86 11.26
C PHE A 15 -12.48 -48.48 11.28
N MET A 16 -13.16 -47.44 11.79
CA MET A 16 -12.62 -46.08 11.87
C MET A 16 -11.32 -46.01 12.70
N LYS A 17 -11.21 -46.84 13.75
CA LYS A 17 -10.00 -46.91 14.59
C LYS A 17 -8.77 -47.40 13.82
N ILE A 18 -8.94 -48.21 12.78
CA ILE A 18 -7.84 -48.80 12.00
C ILE A 18 -7.58 -48.03 10.68
N MET A 19 -8.49 -47.15 10.26
CA MET A 19 -8.40 -46.43 8.97
C MET A 19 -7.09 -45.67 8.78
N VAL A 20 -6.58 -45.00 9.81
CA VAL A 20 -5.34 -44.20 9.69
C VAL A 20 -4.16 -45.09 9.28
N ILE A 21 -4.02 -46.26 9.91
CA ILE A 21 -2.95 -47.21 9.60
C ILE A 21 -3.10 -47.73 8.17
N MET A 22 -4.32 -48.03 7.75
CA MET A 22 -4.59 -48.50 6.39
C MET A 22 -4.25 -47.44 5.33
N VAL A 23 -4.64 -46.18 5.54
CA VAL A 23 -4.38 -45.07 4.61
C VAL A 23 -2.89 -44.77 4.52
N VAL A 24 -2.15 -44.79 5.63
CA VAL A 24 -0.70 -44.55 5.63
C VAL A 24 0.04 -45.66 4.88
N LEU A 25 -0.30 -46.93 5.13
CA LEU A 25 0.32 -48.05 4.43
C LEU A 25 0.00 -48.03 2.93
N LEU A 26 -1.25 -47.77 2.56
CA LEU A 26 -1.66 -47.64 1.15
C LEU A 26 -0.98 -46.45 0.46
N GLY A 27 -0.87 -45.30 1.13
CA GLY A 27 -0.20 -44.12 0.62
C GLY A 27 1.30 -44.37 0.38
N GLY A 28 1.97 -45.03 1.33
CA GLY A 28 3.38 -45.43 1.18
C GLY A 28 3.59 -46.41 0.03
N TRP A 29 2.72 -47.41 -0.10
CA TRP A 29 2.75 -48.37 -1.21
C TRP A 29 2.56 -47.69 -2.58
N LEU A 30 1.55 -46.82 -2.70
CA LEU A 30 1.28 -46.09 -3.93
C LEU A 30 2.42 -45.12 -4.29
N GLY A 31 2.97 -44.41 -3.32
CA GLY A 31 4.12 -43.52 -3.52
C GLY A 31 5.35 -44.26 -4.03
N PHE A 32 5.64 -45.44 -3.48
CA PHE A 32 6.73 -46.29 -3.96
C PHE A 32 6.54 -46.74 -5.40
N MET A 33 5.32 -47.13 -5.79
CA MET A 33 5.01 -47.48 -7.17
C MET A 33 5.21 -46.30 -8.14
N ILE A 34 4.79 -45.09 -7.74
CA ILE A 34 4.96 -43.86 -8.54
C ILE A 34 6.45 -43.51 -8.69
N SER A 35 7.27 -43.70 -7.66
CA SER A 35 8.71 -43.39 -7.69
C SER A 35 9.52 -44.27 -8.64
N LYS A 36 8.99 -45.43 -9.05
CA LYS A 36 9.65 -46.36 -9.96
C LYS A 36 9.41 -46.05 -11.45
N VAL A 37 8.60 -45.04 -11.76
CA VAL A 37 8.33 -44.64 -13.15
C VAL A 37 9.60 -44.00 -13.74
N ASN A 38 10.04 -44.47 -14.90
CA ASN A 38 11.26 -43.99 -15.54
C ASN A 38 11.00 -42.69 -16.30
N PHE A 39 12.02 -41.82 -16.39
CA PHE A 39 11.96 -40.57 -17.15
C PHE A 39 11.66 -40.76 -18.65
N SER A 40 11.97 -41.93 -19.20
CA SER A 40 11.78 -42.26 -20.62
C SER A 40 10.36 -42.73 -20.96
N ASP A 41 9.47 -42.88 -19.99
CA ASP A 41 8.10 -43.30 -20.24
C ASP A 41 7.30 -42.13 -20.84
N TYR A 42 6.58 -42.39 -21.94
CA TYR A 42 5.67 -41.40 -22.52
C TYR A 42 4.65 -40.96 -21.45
N SER A 43 4.76 -39.71 -21.02
CA SER A 43 3.97 -39.22 -19.89
C SER A 43 2.49 -39.14 -20.27
N LYS A 44 1.66 -40.01 -19.66
CA LYS A 44 0.19 -39.90 -19.73
C LYS A 44 -0.31 -38.55 -19.19
N MET A 45 0.53 -37.87 -18.41
CA MET A 45 0.32 -36.51 -17.89
C MET A 45 0.12 -35.48 -19.00
N SER A 46 0.79 -35.65 -20.16
CA SER A 46 0.65 -34.74 -21.30
C SER A 46 -0.78 -34.68 -21.86
N TYR A 47 -1.53 -35.79 -21.82
CA TYR A 47 -2.94 -35.83 -22.23
C TYR A 47 -3.86 -35.03 -21.30
N TYR A 48 -3.50 -34.89 -20.02
CA TYR A 48 -4.25 -34.14 -19.00
C TYR A 48 -3.49 -32.89 -18.53
N TYR A 49 -2.78 -32.23 -19.45
CA TYR A 49 -1.90 -31.12 -19.11
C TYR A 49 -2.64 -30.01 -18.32
N GLY A 50 -3.83 -29.59 -18.75
CA GLY A 50 -4.60 -28.53 -18.08
C GLY A 50 -4.92 -28.84 -16.62
N PHE A 51 -5.33 -30.08 -16.32
CA PHE A 51 -5.60 -30.49 -14.93
C PHE A 51 -4.33 -30.64 -14.11
N SER A 52 -3.27 -31.21 -14.71
CA SER A 52 -1.97 -31.32 -14.04
C SER A 52 -1.38 -29.95 -13.70
N TYR A 53 -1.50 -28.99 -14.61
CA TYR A 53 -1.03 -27.63 -14.45
C TYR A 53 -1.84 -26.87 -13.39
N PHE A 54 -3.15 -27.09 -13.35
CA PHE A 54 -4.02 -26.54 -12.30
C PHE A 54 -3.66 -27.09 -10.91
N MET A 55 -3.40 -28.39 -10.79
CA MET A 55 -2.95 -29.00 -9.54
C MET A 55 -1.55 -28.52 -9.14
N SER A 56 -0.62 -28.39 -10.08
CA SER A 56 0.75 -27.93 -9.81
C SER A 56 0.81 -26.45 -9.44
N SER A 57 -0.08 -25.62 -9.99
CA SER A 57 -0.19 -24.18 -9.67
C SER A 57 -0.95 -23.90 -8.37
N MET A 58 -1.13 -24.91 -7.50
CA MET A 58 -1.92 -24.80 -6.25
C MET A 58 -3.29 -24.18 -6.51
N TRP A 59 -4.00 -24.67 -7.54
CA TRP A 59 -5.33 -24.20 -7.93
C TRP A 59 -5.38 -22.70 -8.25
N ASN A 60 -4.27 -22.12 -8.70
CA ASN A 60 -4.14 -20.69 -8.97
C ASN A 60 -4.41 -19.79 -7.74
N LEU A 61 -4.29 -20.34 -6.53
CA LEU A 61 -4.62 -19.64 -5.28
C LEU A 61 -3.70 -18.43 -5.04
N SER A 62 -2.42 -18.54 -5.41
CA SER A 62 -1.45 -17.45 -5.31
C SER A 62 -1.89 -16.24 -6.15
N TYR A 63 -2.32 -16.48 -7.40
CA TYR A 63 -2.83 -15.42 -8.26
C TYR A 63 -4.12 -14.82 -7.70
N LEU A 64 -5.09 -15.64 -7.31
CA LEU A 64 -6.35 -15.17 -6.71
C LEU A 64 -6.13 -14.31 -5.46
N SER A 65 -5.18 -14.69 -4.60
CA SER A 65 -4.89 -13.95 -3.36
C SER A 65 -4.23 -12.59 -3.58
N THR A 66 -3.52 -12.42 -4.69
CA THR A 66 -2.77 -11.19 -5.01
C THR A 66 -3.50 -10.30 -6.02
N PHE A 67 -4.49 -10.86 -6.73
CA PHE A 67 -5.20 -10.17 -7.79
C PHE A 67 -5.99 -8.97 -7.23
N GLY A 68 -5.76 -7.79 -7.81
CA GLY A 68 -6.46 -6.56 -7.43
C GLY A 68 -5.94 -5.87 -6.18
N VAL A 69 -5.44 -6.59 -5.17
CA VAL A 69 -4.98 -5.99 -3.89
C VAL A 69 -3.87 -4.97 -4.12
N ASN A 70 -2.85 -5.33 -4.89
CA ASN A 70 -1.68 -4.45 -5.08
C ASN A 70 -1.97 -3.25 -5.98
N TYR A 71 -2.79 -3.44 -7.03
CA TYR A 71 -3.05 -2.39 -8.02
C TYR A 71 -3.74 -1.18 -7.39
N TYR A 72 -4.77 -1.40 -6.58
CA TYR A 72 -5.49 -0.31 -5.94
C TYR A 72 -4.59 0.46 -4.97
N VAL A 73 -3.84 -0.23 -4.11
CA VAL A 73 -2.93 0.41 -3.15
C VAL A 73 -1.90 1.29 -3.86
N PHE A 74 -1.28 0.80 -4.94
CA PHE A 74 -0.32 1.61 -5.70
C PHE A 74 -0.98 2.82 -6.40
N SER A 75 -2.16 2.64 -6.99
CA SER A 75 -2.86 3.74 -7.66
C SER A 75 -3.27 4.85 -6.70
N TYR A 76 -3.68 4.50 -5.47
CA TYR A 76 -3.98 5.48 -4.43
C TYR A 76 -2.71 6.10 -3.85
N GLY A 77 -1.64 5.32 -3.70
CA GLY A 77 -0.34 5.83 -3.28
C GLY A 77 0.18 6.95 -4.18
N GLY A 78 0.13 6.76 -5.51
CA GLY A 78 0.54 7.81 -6.46
C GLY A 78 -0.36 9.06 -6.41
N LYS A 79 -1.68 8.89 -6.25
CA LYS A 79 -2.57 10.05 -6.10
C LYS A 79 -2.30 10.82 -4.81
N LEU A 80 -1.96 10.13 -3.72
CA LEU A 80 -1.62 10.76 -2.45
C LEU A 80 -0.32 11.58 -2.56
N SER A 81 0.73 11.04 -3.21
CA SER A 81 1.98 11.78 -3.39
C SER A 81 1.78 13.05 -4.23
N ASP A 82 1.00 12.96 -5.31
CA ASP A 82 0.85 14.09 -6.23
C ASP A 82 -0.06 15.17 -5.64
N LEU A 83 -1.17 14.78 -5.01
CA LEU A 83 -2.15 15.73 -4.50
C LEU A 83 -1.78 16.27 -3.12
N LEU A 84 -1.36 15.42 -2.18
CA LEU A 84 -1.09 15.87 -0.82
C LEU A 84 0.33 16.41 -0.68
N ASP A 85 1.34 15.60 -1.00
CA ASP A 85 2.72 15.98 -0.76
C ASP A 85 3.15 17.08 -1.74
N GLN A 86 3.05 16.84 -3.05
CA GLN A 86 3.47 17.85 -4.06
C GLN A 86 2.42 18.95 -4.27
N GLY A 87 1.14 18.69 -3.99
CA GLY A 87 0.08 19.68 -4.18
C GLY A 87 -0.16 20.55 -2.94
N TRP A 88 -0.95 20.02 -2.00
CA TRP A 88 -1.41 20.78 -0.83
C TRP A 88 -0.28 21.24 0.08
N SER A 89 0.72 20.39 0.33
CA SER A 89 1.80 20.73 1.25
C SER A 89 2.69 21.85 0.69
N GLU A 90 2.96 21.86 -0.62
CA GLU A 90 3.73 22.92 -1.27
C GLU A 90 2.92 24.22 -1.38
N TYR A 91 1.62 24.11 -1.65
CA TYR A 91 0.71 25.26 -1.70
C TYR A 91 0.54 25.94 -0.34
N VAL A 92 0.44 25.19 0.75
CA VAL A 92 0.33 25.80 2.10
C VAL A 92 1.72 26.17 2.64
N GLY A 93 2.75 25.42 2.26
CA GLY A 93 4.11 25.59 2.71
C GLY A 93 4.90 26.59 1.88
N SER A 94 6.06 26.13 1.41
CA SER A 94 7.16 26.99 0.96
C SER A 94 6.85 27.81 -0.28
N GLN A 95 6.11 27.28 -1.26
CA GLN A 95 5.92 27.97 -2.54
C GLN A 95 5.04 29.22 -2.39
N ASN A 96 3.90 29.08 -1.72
CA ASN A 96 2.97 30.20 -1.55
C ASN A 96 3.45 31.18 -0.47
N LEU A 97 4.20 30.70 0.54
CA LEU A 97 4.88 31.60 1.46
C LEU A 97 5.93 32.46 0.74
N PHE A 98 6.70 31.89 -0.19
CA PHE A 98 7.68 32.65 -0.97
C PHE A 98 7.00 33.70 -1.86
N THR A 99 5.91 33.36 -2.55
CA THR A 99 5.18 34.33 -3.39
C THR A 99 4.57 35.45 -2.57
N PHE A 100 4.01 35.14 -1.39
CA PHE A 100 3.46 36.15 -0.49
C PHE A 100 4.54 37.11 0.03
N LEU A 101 5.67 36.57 0.51
CA LEU A 101 6.80 37.37 0.98
C LEU A 101 7.36 38.25 -0.14
N LYS A 102 7.53 37.71 -1.35
CA LYS A 102 7.97 38.47 -2.53
C LYS A 102 7.01 39.62 -2.86
N GLY A 103 5.70 39.39 -2.76
CA GLY A 103 4.69 40.44 -2.93
C GLY A 103 4.84 41.57 -1.91
N GLY A 104 5.05 41.22 -0.63
CA GLY A 104 5.30 42.17 0.44
C GLY A 104 6.59 42.98 0.24
N THR A 105 7.68 42.33 -0.15
CA THR A 105 8.97 43.02 -0.41
C THR A 105 8.88 43.99 -1.59
N LEU A 106 8.18 43.63 -2.68
CA LEU A 106 7.99 44.51 -3.83
C LEU A 106 7.15 45.75 -3.48
N PHE A 107 6.17 45.60 -2.58
CA PHE A 107 5.40 46.75 -2.09
C PHE A 107 6.25 47.69 -1.24
N LEU A 108 7.06 47.14 -0.32
CA LEU A 108 7.99 47.92 0.49
C LEU A 108 9.03 48.64 -0.37
N GLU A 109 9.57 47.97 -1.40
CA GLU A 109 10.51 48.58 -2.34
C GLU A 109 9.91 49.82 -3.03
N LYS A 110 8.64 49.77 -3.43
CA LYS A 110 7.94 50.94 -4.02
C LYS A 110 7.83 52.10 -3.02
N ILE A 111 7.55 51.81 -1.75
CA ILE A 111 7.52 52.84 -0.69
C ILE A 111 8.92 53.47 -0.58
N PHE A 112 9.97 52.65 -0.48
CA PHE A 112 11.35 53.12 -0.35
C PHE A 112 11.83 53.93 -1.57
N LEU A 113 11.40 53.62 -2.79
CA LEU A 113 11.74 54.43 -3.96
C LEU A 113 11.09 55.83 -3.91
N SER A 114 9.96 55.97 -3.22
CA SER A 114 9.23 57.23 -3.08
C SER A 114 9.62 58.08 -1.86
N ASN A 115 10.71 57.72 -1.15
CA ASN A 115 11.15 58.30 0.12
C ASN A 115 11.04 59.83 0.23
N ILE A 116 11.52 60.57 -0.78
CA ILE A 116 11.55 62.05 -0.73
C ILE A 116 10.13 62.64 -0.70
N LYS A 117 9.21 62.13 -1.53
CA LYS A 117 7.81 62.60 -1.55
C LYS A 117 7.10 62.32 -0.22
N ILE A 118 7.35 61.16 0.38
CA ILE A 118 6.79 60.80 1.69
C ILE A 118 7.32 61.73 2.77
N PHE A 119 8.63 62.02 2.79
CA PHE A 119 9.21 62.92 3.77
C PHE A 119 8.63 64.34 3.69
N LEU A 120 8.49 64.88 2.47
CA LEU A 120 7.90 66.21 2.23
C LEU A 120 6.43 66.30 2.67
N THR A 121 5.64 65.26 2.39
CA THR A 121 4.22 65.23 2.79
C THR A 121 4.04 65.11 4.30
N LEU A 122 4.87 64.31 4.98
CA LEU A 122 4.89 64.24 6.45
C LEU A 122 5.28 65.58 7.08
N PHE A 123 6.27 66.28 6.49
CA PHE A 123 6.68 67.59 6.98
C PHE A 123 5.57 68.65 6.84
N LEU A 124 4.83 68.64 5.73
CA LEU A 124 3.65 69.50 5.53
C LEU A 124 2.55 69.21 6.56
N ILE A 125 2.23 67.93 6.81
CA ILE A 125 1.23 67.53 7.81
C ILE A 125 1.64 68.03 9.20
N TRP A 126 2.93 67.92 9.55
CA TRP A 126 3.45 68.42 10.83
C TRP A 126 3.28 69.93 10.97
N ILE A 127 3.58 70.71 9.92
CA ILE A 127 3.34 72.17 9.94
C ILE A 127 1.86 72.49 10.15
N CYS A 128 0.95 71.78 9.46
CA CYS A 128 -0.48 71.98 9.65
C CYS A 128 -0.91 71.67 11.09
N LEU A 129 -0.39 70.61 11.72
CA LEU A 129 -0.67 70.29 13.12
C LEU A 129 -0.16 71.38 14.07
N VAL A 130 1.04 71.93 13.81
CA VAL A 130 1.60 73.04 14.59
C VAL A 130 0.80 74.33 14.41
N LEU A 131 0.16 74.55 13.26
CA LEU A 131 -0.70 75.72 13.02
C LEU A 131 -2.09 75.60 13.67
N ILE A 132 -2.57 74.37 13.86
CA ILE A 132 -3.89 74.10 14.47
C ILE A 132 -3.82 74.14 16.00
N TYR A 133 -2.65 73.83 16.57
CA TYR A 133 -2.37 73.95 18.01
C TYR A 133 -1.87 75.35 18.36
#